data_AF-A0A653IB31-F1
#
_entry.id   AF-A0A653IB31-F1
#
_cell.length_a   1.000
_cell.length_b   1.000
_cell.length_c   1.000
_cell.angle_alpha   90.00
_cell.angle_beta   90.00
_cell.angle_gamma   90.00
#
_symmetry.space_group_name_H-M   'P 1'
#
loop_
_entity.id
_entity.type
_entity.pdbx_description
1 polymer ?
#
loop_
_entity_poly.entity_id
_entity_poly.type
_entity_poly.pdbx_seq_one_letter_code
_entity_poly.pdbx_strand_id
1 'polypeptide(L)'
;MLTRGYLTMSNQFTRRLLLATLTMLTMAACSTTSPANSTGQYQAKANWTSSFLSQVFGGQTMPDGVNNWACRPTNDQNPVVLIHGTFSSSMYSFGALGPALANQNLCVYSIDYGAAEPSDWFKGVGAVDESGQRIADFIKFVKSATKHDKVTLVGHSQGGLIGFYYLKKLQGADHVDRFVALAPSVNGTSIAKTPNRDLVEYCLACADQHPRSALLRDLKDGPITMPGVQYSVLVTKNDKVVVPVENQFVKEPGVQNIYIQDLLPGKSVSHSGMLYDTETLDLIVKLVQGKPVQTASN
;
A
#
# COMPACT_ATOMS: atom_id res chain seq x y z
N MET A 1 -33.76 -9.06 33.87
CA MET A 1 -33.04 -8.11 32.99
C MET A 1 -31.50 -8.26 33.15
N LEU A 2 -30.97 -9.49 33.19
CA LEU A 2 -29.53 -9.76 33.44
C LEU A 2 -28.95 -10.92 32.61
N THR A 3 -29.70 -11.47 31.64
CA THR A 3 -29.24 -12.61 30.81
C THR A 3 -28.86 -12.22 29.39
N ARG A 4 -29.01 -10.94 29.00
CA ARG A 4 -28.72 -10.46 27.63
C ARG A 4 -27.28 -9.97 27.41
N GLY A 5 -26.50 -9.78 28.48
CA GLY A 5 -25.13 -9.23 28.39
C GLY A 5 -24.01 -10.27 28.17
N TYR A 6 -24.23 -11.53 28.55
CA TYR A 6 -23.19 -12.58 28.45
C TYR A 6 -23.03 -13.17 27.03
N LEU A 7 -24.08 -13.14 26.21
CA LEU A 7 -24.05 -13.65 24.83
C LEU A 7 -23.29 -12.73 23.85
N THR A 8 -23.18 -11.43 24.15
CA THR A 8 -22.45 -10.45 23.33
C THR A 8 -20.94 -10.48 23.53
N MET A 9 -20.45 -10.74 24.75
CA MET A 9 -19.00 -10.87 25.00
C MET A 9 -18.42 -12.18 24.46
N SER A 10 -19.19 -13.27 24.52
CA SER A 10 -18.79 -14.57 23.97
C SER A 10 -18.55 -14.48 22.46
N ASN A 11 -19.42 -13.80 21.71
CA ASN A 11 -19.32 -13.67 20.25
C ASN A 11 -18.12 -12.85 19.75
N GLN A 12 -17.62 -11.91 20.54
CA GLN A 12 -16.45 -11.09 20.20
C GLN A 12 -15.14 -11.89 20.32
N PHE A 13 -15.03 -12.75 21.32
CA PHE A 13 -13.88 -13.65 21.48
C PHE A 13 -13.88 -14.79 20.44
N THR A 14 -15.05 -15.33 20.09
CA THR A 14 -15.16 -16.39 19.07
C THR A 14 -14.91 -15.85 17.65
N ARG A 15 -15.31 -14.61 17.34
CA ARG A 15 -14.91 -13.92 16.08
C ARG A 15 -13.40 -13.71 15.98
N ARG A 16 -12.73 -13.39 17.09
CA ARG A 16 -11.26 -13.21 17.14
C ARG A 16 -10.47 -14.51 16.92
N LEU A 17 -11.00 -15.66 17.33
CA LEU A 17 -10.36 -16.96 17.08
C LEU A 17 -10.65 -17.53 15.68
N LEU A 18 -11.83 -17.27 15.11
CA LEU A 18 -12.16 -17.68 13.73
C LEU A 18 -11.29 -16.97 12.68
N LEU A 19 -10.77 -15.77 13.00
CA LEU A 19 -9.77 -15.05 12.20
C LEU A 19 -8.35 -15.65 12.28
N ALA A 20 -8.07 -16.51 13.27
CA ALA A 20 -6.79 -17.21 13.37
C ALA A 20 -6.76 -18.55 12.62
N THR A 21 -7.91 -19.10 12.24
CA THR A 21 -8.02 -20.46 11.67
C THR A 21 -8.28 -20.52 10.17
N LEU A 22 -8.44 -19.40 9.45
CA LEU A 22 -8.64 -19.41 7.99
C LEU A 22 -7.46 -18.90 7.14
N THR A 23 -6.27 -18.70 7.72
CA THR A 23 -5.03 -18.39 6.97
C THR A 23 -3.79 -19.12 7.49
N MET A 24 -3.93 -20.35 7.99
CA MET A 24 -2.80 -21.27 8.19
C MET A 24 -2.73 -22.32 7.09
N LEU A 25 -2.50 -21.88 5.86
CA LEU A 25 -2.05 -22.75 4.76
C LEU A 25 -1.31 -21.96 3.68
N THR A 26 -0.26 -21.25 4.09
CA THR A 26 1.00 -21.04 3.34
C THR A 26 2.01 -20.37 4.27
N MET A 27 2.37 -21.04 5.37
CA MET A 27 3.57 -20.70 6.13
C MET A 27 4.59 -21.81 5.88
N ALA A 28 5.81 -21.39 5.55
CA ALA A 28 6.97 -22.18 5.13
C ALA A 28 7.09 -22.46 3.63
N ALA A 29 7.75 -21.53 2.93
CA ALA A 29 8.77 -21.85 1.94
C ALA A 29 9.85 -20.76 1.98
N CYS A 30 11.02 -21.16 2.47
CA CYS A 30 12.28 -20.43 2.74
C CYS A 30 12.43 -18.99 2.23
N SER A 31 12.75 -18.09 3.16
CA SER A 31 13.42 -16.82 2.86
C SER A 31 14.81 -16.83 3.50
N THR A 32 15.84 -17.09 2.70
CA THR A 32 17.19 -16.63 3.01
C THR A 32 17.26 -15.16 2.60
N THR A 33 16.71 -14.28 3.42
CA THR A 33 16.91 -12.83 3.26
C THR A 33 17.91 -12.40 4.33
N SER A 34 19.09 -11.96 3.89
CA SER A 34 20.06 -11.31 4.77
C SER A 34 19.39 -10.11 5.45
N PRO A 35 19.54 -9.92 6.77
CA PRO A 35 19.02 -8.74 7.44
C PRO A 35 19.67 -7.49 6.85
N ALA A 36 18.86 -6.48 6.52
CA ALA A 36 19.38 -5.17 6.15
C ALA A 36 20.13 -4.58 7.36
N ASN A 37 21.43 -4.33 7.22
CA ASN A 37 22.22 -3.59 8.20
C ASN A 37 21.66 -2.15 8.32
N SER A 38 21.05 -1.81 9.47
CA SER A 38 20.46 -0.49 9.73
C SER A 38 21.49 0.46 10.35
N THR A 39 22.22 1.20 9.51
CA THR A 39 23.10 2.30 9.96
C THR A 39 22.41 3.67 9.97
N GLY A 40 21.11 3.74 9.63
CA GLY A 40 20.32 4.98 9.59
C GLY A 40 19.72 5.37 10.96
N GLN A 41 19.29 6.64 11.06
CA GLN A 41 18.61 7.19 12.25
C GLN A 41 17.32 6.42 12.55
N TYR A 42 16.55 6.08 11.52
CA TYR A 42 15.28 5.37 11.65
C TYR A 42 15.47 3.87 11.40
N GLN A 43 14.89 3.04 12.26
CA GLN A 43 15.12 1.60 12.26
C GLN A 43 14.10 0.85 11.40
N ALA A 44 14.59 0.23 10.32
CA ALA A 44 13.80 -0.64 9.45
C ALA A 44 13.52 -1.99 10.11
N LYS A 45 12.30 -2.51 9.92
CA LYS A 45 11.96 -3.89 10.26
C LYS A 45 12.60 -4.84 9.24
N ALA A 46 13.18 -5.93 9.72
CA ALA A 46 13.96 -6.84 8.87
C ALA A 46 13.11 -7.61 7.84
N ASN A 47 11.83 -7.86 8.15
CA ASN A 47 10.89 -8.55 7.27
C ASN A 47 9.44 -8.34 7.74
N TRP A 48 8.48 -8.78 6.90
CA TRP A 48 7.06 -8.71 7.19
C TRP A 48 6.65 -9.35 8.53
N THR A 49 7.28 -10.46 8.93
CA THR A 49 7.00 -11.14 10.21
C THR A 49 7.32 -10.22 11.40
N SER A 50 8.50 -9.59 11.39
CA SER A 50 8.88 -8.63 12.44
C SER A 50 7.98 -7.40 12.50
N SER A 51 7.49 -6.91 11.36
CA SER A 51 6.50 -5.83 11.30
C SER A 51 5.15 -6.26 11.86
N PHE A 52 4.71 -7.47 11.52
CA PHE A 52 3.47 -8.04 12.04
C PHE A 52 3.52 -8.19 13.57
N LEU A 53 4.61 -8.77 14.10
CA LEU A 53 4.83 -8.86 15.54
C LEU A 53 4.84 -7.47 16.20
N SER A 54 5.47 -6.48 15.56
CA SER A 54 5.46 -5.10 16.05
C SER A 54 4.06 -4.48 16.05
N GLN A 55 3.22 -4.79 15.06
CA GLN A 55 1.84 -4.32 15.06
C GLN A 55 1.02 -4.95 16.19
N VAL A 56 1.14 -6.26 16.38
CA VAL A 56 0.37 -7.04 17.37
C VAL A 56 0.76 -6.66 18.80
N PHE A 57 2.06 -6.57 19.09
CA PHE A 57 2.57 -6.37 20.45
C PHE A 57 2.96 -4.92 20.75
N GLY A 58 3.27 -4.11 19.73
CA GLY A 58 3.71 -2.72 19.85
C GLY A 58 2.59 -1.69 19.72
N GLY A 59 1.33 -2.10 19.85
CA GLY A 59 0.18 -1.19 19.96
C GLY A 59 -0.19 -0.44 18.67
N GLN A 60 0.03 -1.04 17.49
CA GLN A 60 -0.26 -0.42 16.18
C GLN A 60 0.41 0.95 15.98
N THR A 61 1.61 1.12 16.50
CA THR A 61 2.45 2.29 16.25
C THR A 61 2.80 2.41 14.77
N MET A 62 3.09 3.63 14.30
CA MET A 62 3.57 3.86 12.92
C MET A 62 5.02 3.36 12.77
N PRO A 63 5.45 2.99 11.54
CA PRO A 63 6.87 2.70 11.29
C PRO A 63 7.76 3.85 11.75
N ASP A 64 9.00 3.53 12.11
CA ASP A 64 9.94 4.56 12.55
C ASP A 64 10.16 5.62 11.46
N GLY A 65 10.24 6.89 11.86
CA GLY A 65 10.31 8.04 10.97
C GLY A 65 9.02 8.41 10.21
N VAL A 66 8.00 7.54 10.19
CA VAL A 66 6.69 7.84 9.57
C VAL A 66 5.83 8.65 10.52
N ASN A 67 5.11 9.65 9.99
CA ASN A 67 4.31 10.61 10.74
C ASN A 67 5.12 11.43 11.75
N ASN A 68 6.40 11.69 11.47
CA ASN A 68 7.14 12.72 12.18
C ASN A 68 6.63 14.12 11.74
N TRP A 69 5.64 14.65 12.48
CA TRP A 69 5.06 15.96 12.20
C TRP A 69 5.99 17.14 12.48
N ALA A 70 7.16 16.91 13.08
CA ALA A 70 8.23 17.91 13.17
C ALA A 70 9.10 17.96 11.90
N CYS A 71 9.04 16.95 11.04
CA CYS A 71 9.72 16.94 9.76
C CYS A 71 9.23 18.09 8.87
N ARG A 72 10.16 18.76 8.18
CA ARG A 72 9.87 19.83 7.24
C ARG A 72 10.50 19.46 5.90
N PRO A 73 9.69 19.15 4.88
CA PRO A 73 10.24 18.91 3.55
C PRO A 73 10.96 20.17 3.07
N THR A 74 12.07 20.00 2.36
CA THR A 74 12.72 21.11 1.66
C THR A 74 11.81 21.58 0.51
N ASN A 75 11.91 22.82 0.06
CA ASN A 75 11.03 23.35 -0.99
C ASN A 75 11.09 22.55 -2.31
N ASP A 76 12.19 21.82 -2.54
CA ASP A 76 12.38 20.99 -3.74
C ASP A 76 11.84 19.55 -3.57
N GLN A 77 11.24 19.22 -2.42
CA GLN A 77 10.76 17.88 -2.09
C GLN A 77 9.32 17.92 -1.59
N ASN A 78 8.41 17.26 -2.30
CA ASN A 78 7.05 17.06 -1.81
C ASN A 78 7.04 16.06 -0.63
N PRO A 79 6.19 16.25 0.40
CA PRO A 79 5.97 15.23 1.42
C PRO A 79 5.45 13.94 0.78
N VAL A 80 5.86 12.80 1.32
CA VAL A 80 5.51 11.47 0.80
C VAL A 80 4.33 10.92 1.58
N VAL A 81 3.28 10.49 0.89
CA VAL A 81 2.12 9.81 1.49
C VAL A 81 2.11 8.34 1.05
N LEU A 82 2.08 7.42 2.01
CA LEU A 82 2.02 5.98 1.79
C LEU A 82 0.59 5.46 1.98
N ILE A 83 0.15 4.54 1.12
CA ILE A 83 -1.17 3.89 1.18
C ILE A 83 -0.97 2.37 1.17
N HIS A 84 -1.33 1.71 2.28
CA HIS A 84 -1.15 0.26 2.47
C HIS A 84 -2.09 -0.58 1.58
N GLY A 85 -1.93 -1.91 1.59
CA GLY A 85 -2.79 -2.83 0.82
C GLY A 85 -3.99 -3.38 1.61
N THR A 86 -4.72 -4.31 0.97
CA THR A 86 -5.80 -5.11 1.58
C THR A 86 -5.26 -5.98 2.72
N PHE A 87 -6.05 -6.16 3.78
CA PHE A 87 -5.67 -6.94 4.97
C PHE A 87 -4.31 -6.53 5.55
N SER A 88 -4.06 -5.23 5.59
CA SER A 88 -2.76 -4.68 5.99
C SER A 88 -2.91 -3.51 6.96
N SER A 89 -1.80 -2.83 7.24
CA SER A 89 -1.71 -1.58 7.97
C SER A 89 -0.47 -0.81 7.52
N SER A 90 -0.31 0.42 8.00
CA SER A 90 0.88 1.23 7.81
C SER A 90 2.13 0.55 8.39
N MET A 91 2.05 0.03 9.62
CA MET A 91 3.16 -0.73 10.24
C MET A 91 3.49 -1.99 9.44
N TYR A 92 2.45 -2.75 9.05
CA TYR A 92 2.65 -4.02 8.38
C TYR A 92 3.17 -3.89 6.95
N SER A 93 2.77 -2.85 6.22
CA SER A 93 3.28 -2.61 4.86
C SER A 93 4.62 -1.90 4.87
N PHE A 94 4.80 -0.91 5.74
CA PHE A 94 5.86 0.08 5.61
C PHE A 94 6.89 0.03 6.74
N GLY A 95 6.93 -1.06 7.51
CA GLY A 95 7.92 -1.27 8.56
C GLY A 95 9.38 -1.18 8.08
N ALA A 96 9.65 -1.44 6.80
CA ALA A 96 10.96 -1.20 6.18
C ALA A 96 10.97 -0.01 5.21
N LEU A 97 9.96 0.10 4.34
CA LEU A 97 9.88 1.20 3.36
C LEU A 97 9.81 2.60 4.00
N GLY A 98 9.05 2.76 5.10
CA GLY A 98 8.93 4.04 5.81
C GLY A 98 10.30 4.55 6.30
N PRO A 99 11.02 3.76 7.13
CA PRO A 99 12.38 4.09 7.54
C PRO A 99 13.36 4.27 6.38
N ALA A 100 13.27 3.46 5.32
CA ALA A 100 14.13 3.61 4.15
C ALA A 100 13.98 4.98 3.47
N LEU A 101 12.74 5.47 3.32
CA LEU A 101 12.46 6.81 2.80
C LEU A 101 12.86 7.91 3.79
N ALA A 102 12.56 7.75 5.07
CA ALA A 102 12.88 8.73 6.11
C ALA A 102 14.39 8.92 6.29
N ASN A 103 15.19 7.85 6.18
CA ASN A 103 16.66 7.91 6.18
C ASN A 103 17.25 8.60 4.94
N GLN A 104 16.44 8.91 3.93
CA GLN A 104 16.81 9.76 2.79
C GLN A 104 16.37 11.22 3.00
N ASN A 105 16.05 11.60 4.23
CA ASN A 105 15.54 12.92 4.64
C ASN A 105 14.19 13.28 4.00
N LEU A 106 13.40 12.28 3.57
CA LEU A 106 12.03 12.51 3.10
C LEU A 106 11.07 12.54 4.28
N CYS A 107 10.14 13.49 4.30
CA CYS A 107 9.05 13.48 5.29
C CYS A 107 7.94 12.53 4.82
N VAL A 108 7.77 11.43 5.55
CA VAL A 108 6.88 10.32 5.17
C VAL A 108 5.67 10.28 6.09
N TYR A 109 4.49 10.13 5.50
CA TYR A 109 3.21 10.14 6.19
C TYR A 109 2.35 8.97 5.74
N SER A 110 1.55 8.42 6.65
CA SER A 110 0.61 7.32 6.37
C SER A 110 -0.55 7.35 7.35
N ILE A 111 -1.69 6.84 6.93
CA ILE A 111 -2.79 6.49 7.84
C ILE A 111 -3.25 5.07 7.57
N ASP A 112 -3.83 4.51 8.62
CA ASP A 112 -4.61 3.30 8.57
C ASP A 112 -6.06 3.64 8.16
N TYR A 113 -6.62 2.84 7.25
CA TYR A 113 -7.97 3.07 6.70
C TYR A 113 -8.72 1.76 6.44
N GLY A 114 -10.04 1.84 6.25
CA GLY A 114 -10.85 0.70 5.81
C GLY A 114 -10.88 -0.46 6.82
N ALA A 115 -10.78 -0.17 8.11
CA ALA A 115 -10.99 -1.14 9.19
C ALA A 115 -12.45 -1.12 9.65
N ALA A 116 -12.99 -2.23 10.16
CA ALA A 116 -14.29 -2.22 10.80
C ALA A 116 -14.20 -1.52 12.16
N GLU A 117 -13.16 -1.82 12.92
CA GLU A 117 -12.82 -1.15 14.18
C GLU A 117 -11.39 -0.60 14.15
N PRO A 118 -11.10 0.54 14.79
CA PRO A 118 -9.74 1.08 14.84
C PRO A 118 -8.70 0.09 15.42
N SER A 119 -9.14 -0.80 16.31
CA SER A 119 -8.29 -1.81 16.96
C SER A 119 -7.99 -3.04 16.10
N ASP A 120 -8.58 -3.16 14.90
CA ASP A 120 -8.33 -4.31 14.04
C ASP A 120 -6.87 -4.34 13.55
N TRP A 121 -6.25 -5.51 13.64
CA TRP A 121 -4.89 -5.71 13.14
C TRP A 121 -4.83 -5.65 11.61
N PHE A 122 -5.87 -6.11 10.92
CA PHE A 122 -5.92 -6.05 9.47
C PHE A 122 -6.97 -5.04 9.03
N LYS A 123 -6.55 -4.14 8.14
CA LYS A 123 -7.33 -3.02 7.63
C LYS A 123 -7.37 -3.06 6.10
N GLY A 124 -7.91 -2.04 5.46
CA GLY A 124 -8.11 -2.05 4.00
C GLY A 124 -9.17 -3.06 3.54
N VAL A 125 -10.14 -3.38 4.38
CA VAL A 125 -11.27 -4.28 4.05
C VAL A 125 -12.55 -3.53 3.68
N GLY A 126 -12.67 -2.27 4.13
CA GLY A 126 -13.76 -1.36 3.75
C GLY A 126 -13.76 -1.04 2.25
N ALA A 127 -14.83 -0.40 1.78
CA ALA A 127 -15.00 -0.10 0.36
C ALA A 127 -13.88 0.84 -0.16
N VAL A 128 -13.47 0.65 -1.42
CA VAL A 128 -12.33 1.38 -2.02
C VAL A 128 -12.65 2.86 -2.21
N ASP A 129 -13.90 3.20 -2.53
CA ASP A 129 -14.40 4.58 -2.67
C ASP A 129 -14.33 5.36 -1.34
N GLU A 130 -14.85 4.79 -0.26
CA GLU A 130 -14.78 5.37 1.09
C GLU A 130 -13.33 5.48 1.58
N SER A 131 -12.53 4.44 1.34
CA SER A 131 -11.09 4.46 1.65
C SER A 131 -10.36 5.56 0.87
N GLY A 132 -10.72 5.76 -0.41
CA GLY A 132 -10.20 6.84 -1.24
C GLY A 132 -10.53 8.22 -0.69
N GLN A 133 -11.76 8.44 -0.21
CA GLN A 133 -12.12 9.71 0.43
C GLN A 133 -11.30 9.94 1.71
N ARG A 134 -11.09 8.89 2.52
CA ARG A 134 -10.28 9.00 3.74
C ARG A 134 -8.83 9.37 3.43
N ILE A 135 -8.27 8.83 2.35
CA ILE A 135 -6.93 9.19 1.87
C ILE A 135 -6.90 10.62 1.33
N ALA A 136 -7.93 11.06 0.59
CA ALA A 136 -8.04 12.42 0.09
C ALA A 136 -7.99 13.46 1.24
N ASP A 137 -8.75 13.21 2.31
CA ASP A 137 -8.76 14.06 3.50
C ASP A 137 -7.39 14.09 4.18
N PHE A 138 -6.70 12.93 4.24
CA PHE A 138 -5.37 12.85 4.81
C PHE A 138 -4.32 13.59 3.98
N ILE A 139 -4.36 13.48 2.65
CA ILE A 139 -3.47 14.25 1.75
C ILE A 139 -3.68 15.75 1.97
N LYS A 140 -4.94 16.21 2.07
CA LYS A 140 -5.25 17.60 2.40
C LYS A 140 -4.65 18.02 3.74
N PHE A 141 -4.76 17.17 4.76
CA PHE A 141 -4.15 17.42 6.06
C PHE A 141 -2.63 17.50 6.00
N VAL A 142 -1.96 16.55 5.34
CA VAL A 142 -0.50 16.54 5.16
C VAL A 142 -0.02 17.81 4.47
N LYS A 143 -0.67 18.20 3.35
CA LYS A 143 -0.37 19.45 2.64
C LYS A 143 -0.49 20.67 3.55
N SER A 144 -1.58 20.77 4.32
CA SER A 144 -1.78 21.88 5.25
C SER A 144 -0.74 21.91 6.36
N ALA A 145 -0.38 20.76 6.94
CA ALA A 145 0.58 20.66 8.03
C ALA A 145 2.01 20.96 7.59
N THR A 146 2.35 20.58 6.35
CA THR A 146 3.69 20.76 5.77
C THR A 146 3.83 22.04 4.94
N LYS A 147 2.74 22.75 4.65
CA LYS A 147 2.68 23.94 3.77
C LYS A 147 3.17 23.66 2.35
N HIS A 148 2.76 22.53 1.79
CA HIS A 148 3.09 22.13 0.42
C HIS A 148 1.81 21.99 -0.44
N ASP A 149 1.91 22.36 -1.71
CA ASP A 149 0.79 22.31 -2.65
C ASP A 149 0.57 20.92 -3.26
N LYS A 150 1.58 20.06 -3.24
CA LYS A 150 1.50 18.70 -3.76
C LYS A 150 2.16 17.70 -2.82
N VAL A 151 1.82 16.43 -3.01
CA VAL A 151 2.47 15.29 -2.36
C VAL A 151 3.09 14.36 -3.41
N THR A 152 4.08 13.57 -3.01
CA THR A 152 4.43 12.33 -3.72
C THR A 152 3.63 11.19 -3.11
N LEU A 153 2.85 10.48 -3.91
CA LEU A 153 2.00 9.39 -3.46
C LEU A 153 2.67 8.04 -3.74
N VAL A 154 2.59 7.12 -2.79
CA VAL A 154 3.05 5.73 -2.95
C VAL A 154 1.94 4.80 -2.48
N GLY A 155 1.49 3.92 -3.36
CA GLY A 155 0.40 2.99 -3.04
C GLY A 155 0.81 1.56 -3.33
N HIS A 156 0.69 0.67 -2.34
CA HIS A 156 0.95 -0.76 -2.53
C HIS A 156 -0.34 -1.55 -2.71
N SER A 157 -0.39 -2.48 -3.67
CA SER A 157 -1.53 -3.38 -3.86
C SER A 157 -2.84 -2.59 -4.05
N GLN A 158 -3.85 -2.80 -3.21
CA GLN A 158 -5.06 -1.99 -3.12
C GLN A 158 -4.78 -0.49 -2.92
N GLY A 159 -3.74 -0.12 -2.16
CA GLY A 159 -3.34 1.27 -2.01
C GLY A 159 -2.93 1.91 -3.34
N GLY A 160 -2.41 1.11 -4.27
CA GLY A 160 -2.18 1.49 -5.66
C GLY A 160 -3.49 1.79 -6.40
N LEU A 161 -4.48 0.90 -6.28
CA LEU A 161 -5.84 1.11 -6.82
C LEU A 161 -6.48 2.37 -6.23
N ILE A 162 -6.39 2.56 -4.91
CA ILE A 162 -6.93 3.74 -4.21
C ILE A 162 -6.24 5.02 -4.70
N GLY A 163 -4.94 5.01 -4.95
CA GLY A 163 -4.24 6.16 -5.53
C GLY A 163 -4.78 6.53 -6.91
N PHE A 164 -4.95 5.56 -7.82
CA PHE A 164 -5.59 5.84 -9.12
C PHE A 164 -7.03 6.34 -8.98
N TYR A 165 -7.81 5.75 -8.08
CA TYR A 165 -9.17 6.19 -7.78
C TYR A 165 -9.21 7.64 -7.27
N TYR A 166 -8.35 7.98 -6.32
CA TYR A 166 -8.23 9.34 -5.78
C TYR A 166 -7.90 10.35 -6.89
N LEU A 167 -6.88 10.06 -7.70
CA LEU A 167 -6.44 10.95 -8.77
C LEU A 167 -7.56 11.23 -9.77
N LYS A 168 -8.26 10.17 -10.22
CA LYS A 168 -9.27 10.28 -11.28
C LYS A 168 -10.66 10.64 -10.77
N LYS A 169 -11.17 9.90 -9.78
CA LYS A 169 -12.58 10.00 -9.35
C LYS A 169 -12.79 11.05 -8.27
N LEU A 170 -11.75 11.38 -7.50
CA LEU A 170 -11.81 12.39 -6.44
C LEU A 170 -11.04 13.68 -6.79
N GLN A 171 -10.71 13.86 -8.08
CA GLN A 171 -10.04 15.06 -8.61
C GLN A 171 -8.72 15.37 -7.90
N GLY A 172 -7.99 14.33 -7.47
CA GLY A 172 -6.74 14.46 -6.71
C GLY A 172 -5.51 14.89 -7.51
N ALA A 173 -5.61 14.96 -8.85
CA ALA A 173 -4.47 15.22 -9.73
C ALA A 173 -3.72 16.53 -9.40
N ASP A 174 -4.44 17.60 -9.07
CA ASP A 174 -3.85 18.90 -8.72
C ASP A 174 -3.13 18.90 -7.35
N HIS A 175 -3.20 17.80 -6.61
CA HIS A 175 -2.61 17.65 -5.28
C HIS A 175 -1.46 16.65 -5.25
N VAL A 176 -1.13 16.03 -6.39
CA VAL A 176 -0.08 15.02 -6.49
C VAL A 176 0.88 15.42 -7.60
N ASP A 177 2.18 15.34 -7.31
CA ASP A 177 3.23 15.55 -8.31
C ASP A 177 3.61 14.23 -8.99
N ARG A 178 3.78 13.19 -8.17
CA ARG A 178 4.18 11.86 -8.60
C ARG A 178 3.36 10.80 -7.89
N PHE A 179 2.99 9.75 -8.61
CA PHE A 179 2.41 8.54 -8.04
C PHE A 179 3.25 7.32 -8.39
N VAL A 180 3.79 6.66 -7.35
CA VAL A 180 4.51 5.39 -7.45
C VAL A 180 3.57 4.27 -6.99
N ALA A 181 3.06 3.50 -7.93
CA ALA A 181 2.19 2.36 -7.67
C ALA A 181 3.02 1.07 -7.58
N LEU A 182 2.99 0.43 -6.42
CA LEU A 182 3.76 -0.78 -6.10
C LEU A 182 2.83 -1.98 -6.17
N ALA A 183 3.04 -2.84 -7.16
CA ALA A 183 2.19 -3.98 -7.46
C ALA A 183 0.66 -3.71 -7.39
N PRO A 184 0.14 -2.67 -8.08
CA PRO A 184 -1.22 -2.20 -7.88
C PRO A 184 -2.28 -3.16 -8.44
N SER A 185 -3.43 -3.24 -7.78
CA SER A 185 -4.62 -3.97 -8.28
C SER A 185 -5.50 -3.14 -9.20
N VAL A 186 -4.92 -2.24 -10.01
CA VAL A 186 -5.63 -1.23 -10.81
C VAL A 186 -6.57 -1.82 -11.88
N ASN A 187 -6.28 -3.03 -12.38
CA ASN A 187 -7.19 -3.78 -13.25
C ASN A 187 -7.87 -4.97 -12.56
N GLY A 188 -7.72 -5.06 -11.23
CA GLY A 188 -8.23 -6.15 -10.40
C GLY A 188 -7.36 -7.40 -10.41
N THR A 189 -7.79 -8.43 -9.69
CA THR A 189 -7.10 -9.73 -9.60
C THR A 189 -8.04 -10.91 -9.75
N SER A 190 -7.63 -11.95 -10.48
CA SER A 190 -8.47 -13.13 -10.72
C SER A 190 -8.72 -13.99 -9.47
N ILE A 191 -7.99 -13.77 -8.37
CA ILE A 191 -8.24 -14.49 -7.11
C ILE A 191 -9.44 -13.93 -6.34
N ALA A 192 -9.91 -12.72 -6.69
CA ALA A 192 -11.13 -12.17 -6.12
C ALA A 192 -12.32 -13.03 -6.59
N LYS A 193 -13.08 -13.57 -5.63
CA LYS A 193 -14.10 -14.60 -5.92
C LYS A 193 -15.48 -14.06 -6.28
N THR A 194 -15.72 -12.78 -6.01
CA THR A 194 -17.07 -12.19 -6.01
C THR A 194 -17.07 -10.85 -6.74
N PRO A 195 -17.89 -10.70 -7.79
CA PRO A 195 -18.01 -9.44 -8.54
C PRO A 195 -18.99 -8.43 -7.90
N ASN A 196 -19.84 -8.86 -6.98
CA ASN A 196 -20.88 -8.02 -6.39
C ASN A 196 -20.53 -7.69 -4.94
N ARG A 197 -20.25 -6.41 -4.67
CA ARG A 197 -19.90 -5.91 -3.33
C ARG A 197 -21.03 -6.10 -2.31
N ASP A 198 -22.29 -5.98 -2.73
CA ASP A 198 -23.44 -6.10 -1.83
C ASP A 198 -23.65 -7.54 -1.31
N LEU A 199 -22.98 -8.52 -1.92
CA LEU A 199 -22.99 -9.92 -1.48
C LEU A 199 -21.83 -10.25 -0.52
N VAL A 200 -21.03 -9.27 -0.12
CA VAL A 200 -19.80 -9.48 0.68
C VAL A 200 -19.78 -8.56 1.87
N GLU A 201 -19.89 -9.12 3.07
CA GLU A 201 -19.90 -8.31 4.29
C GLU A 201 -18.49 -8.09 4.87
N TYR A 202 -17.55 -9.03 4.65
CA TYR A 202 -16.28 -9.05 5.39
C TYR A 202 -15.12 -8.30 4.71
N CYS A 203 -15.20 -8.09 3.39
CA CYS A 203 -14.17 -7.40 2.62
C CYS A 203 -14.78 -6.80 1.35
N LEU A 204 -15.37 -5.61 1.50
CA LEU A 204 -15.90 -4.83 0.38
C LEU A 204 -14.79 -4.50 -0.62
N ALA A 205 -13.60 -4.17 -0.12
CA ALA A 205 -12.38 -4.00 -0.92
C ALA A 205 -12.07 -5.18 -1.86
N CYS A 206 -12.34 -6.41 -1.41
CA CYS A 206 -12.06 -7.61 -2.19
C CYS A 206 -13.03 -7.73 -3.37
N ALA A 207 -14.30 -7.35 -3.17
CA ALA A 207 -15.29 -7.28 -4.24
C ALA A 207 -14.98 -6.15 -5.22
N ASP A 208 -14.56 -5.00 -4.72
CA ASP A 208 -14.13 -3.86 -5.56
C ASP A 208 -12.91 -4.21 -6.42
N GLN A 209 -12.00 -5.05 -5.93
CA GLN A 209 -10.81 -5.52 -6.67
C GLN A 209 -11.09 -6.70 -7.63
N HIS A 210 -12.34 -7.17 -7.72
CA HIS A 210 -12.70 -8.16 -8.72
C HIS A 210 -12.63 -7.53 -10.13
N PRO A 211 -11.99 -8.16 -11.15
CA PRO A 211 -11.74 -7.54 -12.46
C PRO A 211 -12.98 -7.00 -13.19
N ARG A 212 -14.16 -7.55 -12.86
CA ARG A 212 -15.48 -7.15 -13.38
C ARG A 212 -16.32 -6.32 -12.42
N SER A 213 -15.75 -5.80 -11.33
CA SER A 213 -16.47 -4.98 -10.36
C SER A 213 -16.99 -3.69 -11.00
N ALA A 214 -18.06 -3.12 -10.44
CA ALA A 214 -18.58 -1.84 -10.91
C ALA A 214 -17.53 -0.73 -10.73
N LEU A 215 -16.81 -0.73 -9.61
CA LEU A 215 -15.77 0.24 -9.31
C LEU A 215 -14.65 0.24 -10.35
N LEU A 216 -14.13 -0.93 -10.75
CA LEU A 216 -13.09 -0.98 -11.77
C LEU A 216 -13.62 -0.65 -13.15
N ARG A 217 -14.88 -0.97 -13.47
CA ARG A 217 -15.49 -0.52 -14.73
C ARG A 217 -15.57 1.01 -14.80
N ASP A 218 -16.02 1.64 -13.72
CA ASP A 218 -16.09 3.10 -13.61
C ASP A 218 -14.71 3.76 -13.62
N LEU A 219 -13.72 3.19 -12.91
CA LEU A 219 -12.34 3.70 -12.93
C LEU A 219 -11.71 3.62 -14.33
N LYS A 220 -12.07 2.61 -15.12
CA LYS A 220 -11.53 2.37 -16.47
C LYS A 220 -12.37 3.00 -17.58
N ASP A 221 -13.40 3.76 -17.24
CA ASP A 221 -14.14 4.54 -18.24
C ASP A 221 -13.29 5.76 -18.66
N GLY A 222 -12.65 5.66 -19.84
CA GLY A 222 -11.63 6.60 -20.31
C GLY A 222 -10.25 6.42 -19.64
N PRO A 223 -9.28 7.31 -19.92
CA PRO A 223 -7.92 7.22 -19.36
C PRO A 223 -7.91 7.16 -17.83
N ILE A 224 -7.10 6.28 -17.26
CA ILE A 224 -6.89 6.13 -15.82
C ILE A 224 -5.92 7.21 -15.31
N THR A 225 -4.92 7.56 -16.11
CA THR A 225 -3.97 8.62 -15.80
C THR A 225 -4.60 10.00 -15.94
N MET A 226 -4.16 10.91 -15.08
CA MET A 226 -4.58 12.31 -15.07
C MET A 226 -3.40 13.21 -15.49
N PRO A 227 -3.65 14.27 -16.28
CA PRO A 227 -2.61 15.23 -16.63
C PRO A 227 -1.94 15.85 -15.40
N GLY A 228 -0.65 16.18 -15.52
CA GLY A 228 0.09 16.87 -14.45
C GLY A 228 0.63 15.97 -13.33
N VAL A 229 0.49 14.64 -13.45
CA VAL A 229 1.04 13.64 -12.51
C VAL A 229 2.05 12.74 -13.23
N GLN A 230 3.19 12.50 -12.61
CA GLN A 230 4.19 11.54 -13.08
C GLN A 230 3.89 10.15 -12.53
N TYR A 231 3.80 9.12 -13.38
CA TYR A 231 3.41 7.77 -12.98
C TYR A 231 4.55 6.75 -13.14
N SER A 232 4.81 6.00 -12.07
CA SER A 232 5.65 4.81 -12.11
C SER A 232 4.89 3.62 -11.53
N VAL A 233 4.88 2.50 -12.24
CA VAL A 233 4.26 1.26 -11.79
C VAL A 233 5.35 0.20 -11.69
N LEU A 234 5.69 -0.19 -10.45
CA LEU A 234 6.74 -1.17 -10.16
C LEU A 234 6.12 -2.50 -9.77
N VAL A 235 6.43 -3.56 -10.52
CA VAL A 235 5.78 -4.88 -10.41
C VAL A 235 6.83 -5.97 -10.29
N THR A 236 6.53 -7.03 -9.53
CA THR A 236 7.33 -8.26 -9.53
C THR A 236 6.72 -9.30 -10.46
N LYS A 237 7.53 -9.93 -11.32
CA LYS A 237 7.12 -11.08 -12.15
C LYS A 237 6.69 -12.29 -11.31
N ASN A 238 7.06 -12.33 -10.02
CA ASN A 238 6.71 -13.42 -9.09
C ASN A 238 5.44 -13.14 -8.27
N ASP A 239 4.62 -12.17 -8.67
CA ASP A 239 3.39 -11.85 -7.98
C ASP A 239 2.39 -13.00 -8.08
N LYS A 240 1.86 -13.43 -6.93
CA LYS A 240 0.86 -14.50 -6.81
C LYS A 240 -0.48 -13.99 -6.25
N VAL A 241 -0.59 -12.69 -6.00
CA VAL A 241 -1.74 -12.03 -5.40
C VAL A 241 -2.50 -11.24 -6.45
N VAL A 242 -1.81 -10.41 -7.23
CA VAL A 242 -2.42 -9.68 -8.33
C VAL A 242 -2.02 -10.35 -9.63
N VAL A 243 -2.90 -11.23 -10.09
CA VAL A 243 -2.70 -12.08 -11.27
C VAL A 243 -3.85 -11.92 -12.27
N PRO A 244 -3.58 -12.02 -13.58
CA PRO A 244 -2.27 -12.04 -14.24
C PRO A 244 -1.39 -10.82 -13.92
N VAL A 245 -0.07 -11.00 -13.85
CA VAL A 245 0.86 -9.99 -13.33
C VAL A 245 0.84 -8.72 -14.19
N GLU A 246 0.72 -8.88 -15.50
CA GLU A 246 0.64 -7.80 -16.47
C GLU A 246 -0.59 -6.88 -16.29
N ASN A 247 -1.62 -7.34 -15.56
CA ASN A 247 -2.79 -6.52 -15.24
C ASN A 247 -2.47 -5.40 -14.24
N GLN A 248 -1.31 -5.45 -13.61
CA GLN A 248 -0.88 -4.39 -12.70
C GLN A 248 -0.43 -3.14 -13.46
N PHE A 249 -0.03 -3.28 -14.72
CA PHE A 249 0.42 -2.15 -15.53
C PHE A 249 -0.72 -1.28 -16.04
N VAL A 250 -0.43 0.03 -16.18
CA VAL A 250 -1.31 1.00 -16.83
C VAL A 250 -0.70 1.35 -18.19
N LYS A 251 -1.32 0.85 -19.26
CA LYS A 251 -0.81 0.99 -20.64
C LYS A 251 -1.31 2.29 -21.28
N GLU A 252 -0.91 3.41 -20.70
CA GLU A 252 -1.24 4.76 -21.16
C GLU A 252 0.03 5.59 -21.38
N PRO A 253 0.01 6.61 -22.25
CA PRO A 253 1.17 7.46 -22.48
C PRO A 253 1.70 8.10 -21.19
N GLY A 254 3.03 8.14 -21.03
CA GLY A 254 3.68 8.78 -19.89
C GLY A 254 3.78 7.92 -18.62
N VAL A 255 3.26 6.69 -18.62
CA VAL A 255 3.42 5.74 -17.50
C VAL A 255 4.70 4.93 -17.64
N GLN A 256 5.55 4.96 -16.62
CA GLN A 256 6.72 4.09 -16.54
C GLN A 256 6.33 2.74 -15.90
N ASN A 257 6.03 1.73 -16.72
CA ASN A 257 5.77 0.36 -16.26
C ASN A 257 7.08 -0.43 -16.16
N ILE A 258 7.38 -0.96 -14.98
CA ILE A 258 8.68 -1.57 -14.67
C ILE A 258 8.46 -2.93 -14.02
N TYR A 259 9.09 -3.97 -14.56
CA TYR A 259 9.33 -5.17 -13.78
C TYR A 259 10.61 -5.03 -12.96
N ILE A 260 10.57 -5.38 -11.68
CA ILE A 260 11.76 -5.44 -10.81
C ILE A 260 12.85 -6.30 -11.47
N GLN A 261 12.46 -7.42 -12.10
CA GLN A 261 13.38 -8.36 -12.74
C GLN A 261 14.03 -7.84 -14.01
N ASP A 262 13.52 -6.76 -14.62
CA ASP A 262 14.19 -6.12 -15.76
C ASP A 262 15.38 -5.27 -15.27
N LEU A 263 15.30 -4.73 -14.05
CA LEU A 263 16.37 -3.96 -13.41
C LEU A 263 17.31 -4.83 -12.58
N LEU A 264 16.78 -5.90 -11.97
CA LEU A 264 17.48 -6.84 -11.11
C LEU A 264 17.28 -8.27 -11.65
N PRO A 265 18.02 -8.69 -12.70
CA PRO A 265 17.88 -10.03 -13.28
C PRO A 265 18.02 -11.13 -12.24
N GLY A 266 17.09 -12.10 -12.24
CA GLY A 266 17.08 -13.22 -11.30
C GLY A 266 16.50 -12.90 -9.91
N LYS A 267 16.12 -11.64 -9.65
CA LYS A 267 15.50 -11.24 -8.38
C LYS A 267 14.17 -11.96 -8.17
N SER A 268 14.08 -12.75 -7.09
CA SER A 268 12.84 -13.39 -6.67
C SER A 268 12.28 -12.65 -5.47
N VAL A 269 11.19 -11.91 -5.69
CA VAL A 269 10.53 -11.13 -4.64
C VAL A 269 9.02 -11.23 -4.76
N SER A 270 8.33 -11.47 -3.64
CA SER A 270 6.87 -11.63 -3.62
C SER A 270 6.14 -10.28 -3.62
N HIS A 271 4.81 -10.34 -3.82
CA HIS A 271 3.91 -9.18 -3.77
C HIS A 271 4.14 -8.28 -2.54
N SER A 272 4.28 -8.85 -1.34
CA SER A 272 4.55 -8.08 -0.12
C SER A 272 6.04 -7.98 0.19
N GLY A 273 6.85 -8.95 -0.24
CA GLY A 273 8.30 -8.96 -0.01
C GLY A 273 9.01 -7.76 -0.63
N MET A 274 8.45 -7.17 -1.70
CA MET A 274 9.00 -6.00 -2.37
C MET A 274 9.11 -4.76 -1.48
N LEU A 275 8.33 -4.71 -0.40
CA LEU A 275 8.35 -3.60 0.58
C LEU A 275 9.41 -3.77 1.67
N TYR A 276 10.17 -4.87 1.65
CA TYR A 276 11.17 -5.24 2.67
C TYR A 276 12.53 -5.56 2.07
N ASP A 277 12.56 -5.99 0.81
CA ASP A 277 13.79 -6.34 0.11
C ASP A 277 14.65 -5.10 -0.19
N THR A 278 15.90 -5.09 0.26
CA THR A 278 16.80 -3.92 0.19
C THR A 278 16.97 -3.35 -1.21
N GLU A 279 17.27 -4.19 -2.20
CA GLU A 279 17.48 -3.71 -3.58
C GLU A 279 16.18 -3.16 -4.18
N THR A 280 15.05 -3.75 -3.83
CA THR A 280 13.74 -3.24 -4.24
C THR A 280 13.40 -1.92 -3.56
N LEU A 281 13.72 -1.77 -2.27
CA LEU A 281 13.56 -0.51 -1.54
C LEU A 281 14.39 0.61 -2.17
N ASP A 282 15.62 0.35 -2.59
CA ASP A 282 16.46 1.32 -3.29
C ASP A 282 15.84 1.80 -4.61
N LEU A 283 15.20 0.89 -5.36
CA LEU A 283 14.45 1.25 -6.56
C LEU A 283 13.25 2.13 -6.22
N ILE A 284 12.47 1.79 -5.18
CA ILE A 284 11.30 2.57 -4.75
C ILE A 284 11.73 3.98 -4.30
N VAL A 285 12.81 4.10 -3.53
CA VAL A 285 13.38 5.39 -3.11
C VAL A 285 13.74 6.25 -4.32
N LYS A 286 14.42 5.68 -5.33
CA LYS A 286 14.77 6.40 -6.57
C LYS A 286 13.53 6.91 -7.29
N LEU A 287 12.51 6.05 -7.46
CA LEU A 287 11.24 6.44 -8.08
C LEU A 287 10.54 7.58 -7.31
N VAL A 288 10.46 7.48 -5.98
CA VAL A 288 9.88 8.54 -5.13
C VAL A 288 10.62 9.86 -5.31
N GLN A 289 11.95 9.83 -5.41
CA GLN A 289 12.80 11.01 -5.64
C GLN A 289 12.82 11.48 -7.11
N GLY A 290 12.15 10.79 -8.03
CA GLY A 290 12.16 11.13 -9.45
C GLY A 290 13.49 10.85 -10.15
N LYS A 291 14.34 10.03 -9.53
CA LYS A 291 15.62 9.63 -10.10
C LYS A 291 15.39 8.49 -11.11
N PRO A 292 16.17 8.45 -12.21
CA PRO A 292 16.12 7.33 -13.14
C PRO A 292 16.40 6.00 -12.44
N VAL A 293 15.63 4.98 -12.82
CA VAL A 293 15.93 3.57 -12.53
C VAL A 293 16.40 2.94 -13.84
N GLN A 294 17.70 2.67 -13.95
CA GLN A 294 18.31 2.12 -15.17
C GLN A 294 18.45 0.61 -15.06
N THR A 295 18.27 -0.07 -16.19
CA THR A 295 18.71 -1.46 -16.36
C THR A 295 20.23 -1.51 -16.30
N ALA A 296 20.83 -2.61 -15.86
CA ALA A 296 22.28 -2.82 -15.93
C ALA A 296 22.81 -2.94 -17.39
N SER A 297 22.03 -2.53 -18.39
CA SER A 297 22.34 -2.64 -19.82
C SER A 297 21.47 -1.64 -20.58
N ASN A 298 21.98 -0.42 -20.74
CA ASN A 298 21.96 0.44 -21.94
C ASN A 298 22.42 1.86 -21.58
#